data_AF-A0A7X8ZPM1-F1
#
_entry.id   AF-A0A7X8ZPM1-F1
#
_cell.length_a   1.000
_cell.length_b   1.000
_cell.length_c   1.000
_cell.angle_alpha   90.00
_cell.angle_beta   90.00
_cell.angle_gamma   90.00
#
_symmetry.space_group_name_H-M   'P 1'
#
loop_
_entity.id
_entity.type
_entity.pdbx_description
1 polymer ?
#
loop_
_entity_poly.entity_id
_entity_poly.type
_entity_poly.pdbx_seq_one_letter_code
_entity_poly.pdbx_strand_id
1 'polypeptide(L)'
;MSTEELSGLLNFAPSSGLKLFNYGKETNKTVAIISGSASELEDAIREGVDCFITGEVKHSDFSTIVENKINVIAGGHYQSEVFGVQAVGRMLEKEYGLESVFLDYPSGL
;
A
#
# COMPACT_ATOMS: atom_id res chain seq x y z
N MET A 1 5.98 14.74 4.16
CA MET A 1 4.80 14.67 3.28
C MET A 1 3.62 14.20 4.11
N SER A 2 2.45 14.82 3.97
CA SER A 2 1.23 14.33 4.64
C SER A 2 0.79 12.99 4.05
N THR A 3 -0.12 12.30 4.72
CA THR A 3 -0.67 11.03 4.24
C THR A 3 -1.49 11.20 2.95
N GLU A 4 -2.17 12.34 2.79
CA GLU A 4 -2.90 12.72 1.58
C GLU A 4 -1.97 12.96 0.40
N GLU A 5 -0.88 13.71 0.63
CA GLU A 5 0.15 13.94 -0.38
C GLU A 5 0.80 12.61 -0.81
N LEU A 6 1.13 11.73 0.14
CA LEU A 6 1.66 10.39 -0.15
C LEU A 6 0.65 9.55 -0.93
N SER A 7 -0.62 9.56 -0.53
CA SER A 7 -1.67 8.84 -1.24
C SER A 7 -1.82 9.31 -2.69
N GLY A 8 -1.61 10.60 -2.96
CA GLY A 8 -1.61 11.15 -4.31
C GLY A 8 -0.50 10.60 -5.20
N LEU A 9 0.66 10.25 -4.61
CA LEU A 9 1.78 9.63 -5.35
C LEU A 9 1.53 8.15 -5.68
N LEU A 10 0.80 7.44 -4.84
CA LEU A 10 0.55 6.00 -4.99
C LEU A 10 -0.49 5.69 -6.08
N ASN A 11 -1.21 6.71 -6.56
CA ASN A 11 -2.27 6.58 -7.56
C ASN A 11 -3.35 5.54 -7.17
N PHE A 12 -3.58 5.36 -5.88
CA PHE A 12 -4.72 4.62 -5.36
C PHE A 12 -5.97 5.49 -5.44
N ALA A 13 -7.11 4.88 -5.77
CA ALA A 13 -8.37 5.59 -5.95
C ALA A 13 -9.37 5.18 -4.87
N PRO A 14 -10.38 6.01 -4.54
CA PRO A 14 -11.47 5.57 -3.67
C PRO A 14 -12.15 4.29 -4.17
N SER A 15 -12.23 4.09 -5.49
CA SER A 15 -12.75 2.88 -6.13
C SER A 15 -11.89 1.64 -5.91
N SER A 16 -10.64 1.78 -5.48
CA SER A 16 -9.77 0.66 -5.09
C SER A 16 -9.87 0.33 -3.60
N GLY A 17 -10.79 0.97 -2.85
CA GLY A 17 -10.91 0.75 -1.42
C GLY A 17 -9.92 1.56 -0.57
N LEU A 18 -9.37 2.66 -1.13
CA LEU A 18 -8.43 3.54 -0.44
C LEU A 18 -8.98 4.01 0.93
N LYS A 19 -8.22 3.75 2.00
CA LYS A 19 -8.47 4.25 3.35
C LYS A 19 -7.21 4.88 3.93
N LEU A 20 -7.38 6.06 4.52
CA LEU A 20 -6.33 6.78 5.21
C LEU A 20 -6.62 6.76 6.71
N PHE A 21 -5.64 6.33 7.50
CA PHE A 21 -5.68 6.33 8.96
C PHE A 21 -4.64 7.33 9.46
N ASN A 22 -5.08 8.55 9.73
CA ASN A 22 -4.22 9.69 10.07
C ASN A 22 -4.09 9.88 11.58
N TYR A 23 -3.56 8.88 12.29
CA TYR A 23 -3.43 8.92 13.75
C TYR A 23 -2.01 9.24 14.24
N GLY A 24 -1.04 9.30 13.32
CA GLY A 24 0.36 9.57 13.61
C GLY A 24 0.79 11.01 13.38
N LYS A 25 2.03 11.18 12.93
CA LYS A 25 2.64 12.50 12.72
C LYS A 25 1.98 13.20 11.53
N GLU A 26 1.86 14.53 11.60
CA GLU A 26 1.36 15.33 10.46
C GLU A 26 2.27 15.21 9.22
N THR A 27 3.57 15.02 9.44
CA THR A 27 4.57 14.90 8.38
C THR A 27 5.28 13.56 8.47
N ASN A 28 5.11 12.73 7.44
CA ASN A 28 5.83 11.47 7.28
C ASN A 28 7.20 11.72 6.63
N LYS A 29 8.25 11.12 7.19
CA LYS A 29 9.63 11.07 6.68
C LYS A 29 10.07 9.65 6.37
N THR A 30 9.58 8.67 7.11
CA THR A 30 9.85 7.24 6.89
C THR A 30 8.57 6.49 6.59
N VAL A 31 8.67 5.51 5.68
CA VAL A 31 7.54 4.72 5.22
C VAL A 31 7.96 3.25 5.12
N ALA A 32 7.15 2.35 5.69
CA ALA A 32 7.23 0.92 5.42
C ALA A 32 6.09 0.52 4.47
N ILE A 33 6.38 -0.31 3.47
CA ILE A 33 5.44 -0.66 2.40
C ILE A 33 5.42 -2.17 2.20
N ILE A 34 4.24 -2.78 2.32
CA ILE A 34 4.00 -4.20 2.05
C ILE A 34 2.62 -4.34 1.38
N SER A 35 2.59 -4.76 0.12
CA SER A 35 1.35 -4.94 -0.66
C SER A 35 0.45 -6.05 -0.09
N GLY A 36 -0.80 -6.10 -0.56
CA GLY A 36 -1.79 -7.09 -0.17
C GLY A 36 -2.30 -6.89 1.25
N SER A 37 -2.56 -7.98 1.96
CA SER A 37 -2.98 -7.97 3.37
C SER A 37 -1.79 -8.23 4.29
N ALA A 38 -0.95 -7.22 4.50
CA ALA A 38 0.24 -7.36 5.33
C ALA A 38 -0.07 -7.76 6.80
N SER A 39 0.87 -8.44 7.44
CA SER A 39 0.83 -8.82 8.86
C SER A 39 1.83 -8.04 9.74
N GLU A 40 2.68 -7.23 9.13
CA GLU A 40 3.89 -6.66 9.74
C GLU A 40 3.66 -5.24 10.30
N LEU A 41 2.41 -4.87 10.58
CA LEU A 41 2.11 -3.55 11.17
C LEU A 41 2.87 -3.35 12.50
N GLU A 42 2.92 -4.38 13.35
CA GLU A 42 3.65 -4.29 14.63
C GLU A 42 5.16 -4.16 14.43
N ASP A 43 5.71 -4.76 13.37
CA ASP A 43 7.12 -4.61 13.00
C ASP A 43 7.41 -3.17 12.57
N ALA A 44 6.56 -2.60 11.71
CA ALA A 44 6.64 -1.21 11.30
C ALA A 44 6.60 -0.24 12.50
N ILE A 45 5.68 -0.48 13.45
CA ILE A 45 5.58 0.29 14.69
C ILE A 45 6.87 0.19 15.52
N ARG A 46 7.40 -1.03 15.68
CA ARG A 46 8.61 -1.30 16.46
C ARG A 46 9.86 -0.65 15.84
N GLU A 47 9.94 -0.60 14.52
CA GLU A 47 10.99 0.12 13.78
C GLU A 47 10.78 1.65 13.78
N GLY A 48 9.66 2.14 14.32
CA GLY A 48 9.40 3.58 14.50
C GLY A 48 9.15 4.33 13.20
N VAL A 49 8.58 3.66 12.18
CA VAL A 49 8.24 4.32 10.91
C VAL A 49 7.04 5.27 11.06
N ASP A 50 7.03 6.36 10.29
CA ASP A 50 5.97 7.36 10.41
C ASP A 50 4.65 6.90 9.76
N CYS A 51 4.76 6.13 8.66
CA CYS A 51 3.62 5.64 7.90
C CYS A 51 3.83 4.18 7.46
N PHE A 52 2.78 3.37 7.56
CA PHE A 52 2.71 2.03 6.98
C PHE A 52 1.78 2.04 5.76
N ILE A 53 2.20 1.44 4.66
CA ILE A 53 1.41 1.34 3.43
C ILE A 53 1.15 -0.12 3.13
N THR A 54 -0.11 -0.47 2.96
CA THR A 54 -0.54 -1.82 2.58
C THR A 54 -1.76 -1.79 1.66
N GLY A 55 -2.24 -2.96 1.23
CA GLY A 55 -3.49 -3.08 0.49
C GLY A 55 -4.70 -3.06 1.42
N GLU A 56 -4.69 -3.92 2.44
CA GLU A 56 -5.80 -4.12 3.37
C GLU A 56 -5.38 -3.95 4.83
N VAL A 57 -6.27 -3.38 5.63
CA VAL A 57 -6.15 -3.28 7.08
C VAL A 57 -7.25 -4.13 7.70
N LYS A 58 -6.88 -5.02 8.64
CA LYS A 58 -7.85 -5.87 9.32
C LYS A 58 -8.54 -5.06 10.41
N HIS A 59 -9.77 -5.43 10.75
CA HIS A 59 -10.49 -4.76 11.84
C HIS A 59 -9.73 -4.83 13.18
N SER A 60 -9.04 -5.95 13.43
CA SER A 60 -8.18 -6.15 14.59
C SER A 60 -7.06 -5.11 14.72
N ASP A 61 -6.60 -4.56 13.59
CA ASP A 61 -5.44 -3.68 13.55
C ASP A 61 -5.83 -2.24 13.93
N PHE A 62 -7.13 -1.91 13.91
CA PHE A 62 -7.60 -0.54 14.14
C PHE A 62 -7.14 0.02 15.48
N SER A 63 -7.33 -0.72 16.57
CA SER A 63 -6.90 -0.28 17.90
C SER A 63 -5.38 -0.12 17.96
N THR A 64 -4.64 -1.06 17.37
CA THR A 64 -3.17 -1.00 17.29
C THR A 64 -2.68 0.27 16.59
N ILE A 65 -3.32 0.65 15.47
CA ILE A 65 -2.99 1.87 14.72
C ILE A 65 -3.20 3.12 15.59
N VAL A 66 -4.36 3.22 16.23
CA VAL A 66 -4.75 4.39 17.02
C VAL A 66 -3.87 4.52 18.26
N GLU A 67 -3.67 3.43 19.00
CA GLU A 67 -2.90 3.43 20.26
C GLU A 67 -1.43 3.76 20.04
N ASN A 68 -0.85 3.32 18.93
CA ASN A 68 0.56 3.56 18.60
C ASN A 68 0.80 4.86 17.83
N LYS A 69 -0.25 5.60 17.47
CA LYS A 69 -0.15 6.87 16.71
C LYS A 69 0.73 6.71 15.46
N ILE A 70 0.42 5.70 14.66
CA ILE A 70 1.06 5.49 13.35
C ILE A 70 0.07 5.88 12.25
N ASN A 71 0.57 6.44 11.15
CA ASN A 71 -0.25 6.64 9.97
C ASN A 71 -0.33 5.35 9.15
N VAL A 72 -1.50 5.04 8.58
CA VAL A 72 -1.64 3.90 7.66
C VAL A 72 -2.37 4.31 6.37
N ILE A 73 -1.85 3.87 5.23
CA ILE A 73 -2.51 3.95 3.93
C ILE A 73 -2.86 2.53 3.48
N ALA A 74 -4.15 2.24 3.34
CA ALA A 74 -4.64 0.99 2.77
C ALA A 74 -5.16 1.26 1.35
N GLY A 75 -4.46 0.77 0.32
CA GLY A 75 -4.72 1.10 -1.08
C GLY A 75 -5.66 0.18 -1.86
N GLY A 76 -6.10 -0.92 -1.24
CA GLY A 76 -6.77 -2.05 -1.90
C GLY A 76 -5.80 -3.20 -2.17
N HIS A 77 -6.24 -4.44 -1.90
CA HIS A 77 -5.39 -5.63 -2.04
C HIS A 77 -4.88 -5.76 -3.47
N TYR A 78 -5.82 -5.87 -4.41
CA TYR A 78 -5.53 -6.01 -5.84
C TYR A 78 -4.65 -4.87 -6.33
N GLN A 79 -5.06 -3.62 -6.05
CA GLN A 79 -4.39 -2.43 -6.56
C GLN A 79 -2.94 -2.33 -6.09
N SER A 80 -2.63 -2.85 -4.90
CA SER A 80 -1.27 -2.86 -4.37
C SER A 80 -0.37 -3.96 -4.95
N GLU A 81 -0.93 -4.99 -5.61
CA GLU A 81 -0.19 -6.17 -6.10
C GLU A 81 0.01 -6.21 -7.63
N VAL A 82 -0.77 -5.45 -8.39
CA VAL A 82 -0.66 -5.44 -9.87
C VAL A 82 0.69 -4.93 -10.39
N PHE A 83 1.38 -4.09 -9.60
CA PHE A 83 2.64 -3.47 -10.04
C PHE A 83 3.73 -4.50 -10.33
N GLY A 84 3.77 -5.60 -9.56
CA GLY A 84 4.77 -6.65 -9.70
C GLY A 84 4.63 -7.40 -11.02
N VAL A 85 3.45 -7.93 -11.31
CA VAL A 85 3.20 -8.69 -12.55
C VAL A 85 3.35 -7.82 -13.80
N GLN A 86 2.93 -6.55 -13.74
CA GLN A 86 3.15 -5.59 -14.83
C GLN A 86 4.64 -5.31 -15.05
N ALA A 87 5.43 -5.21 -13.98
CA ALA A 87 6.88 -5.02 -14.09
C ALA A 87 7.57 -6.25 -14.70
N VAL A 88 7.12 -7.46 -14.34
CA VAL A 88 7.61 -8.71 -14.95
C VAL A 88 7.27 -8.74 -16.45
N GLY A 89 6.05 -8.39 -16.86
CA GLY A 89 5.69 -8.31 -18.28
C GLY A 89 6.61 -7.38 -19.08
N ARG A 90 6.80 -6.15 -18.59
CA ARG A 90 7.74 -5.18 -19.21
C ARG A 90 9.18 -5.68 -19.25
N MET A 91 9.62 -6.40 -18.22
CA MET A 91 10.95 -7.02 -18.19
C MET A 91 11.07 -8.11 -19.24
N LEU A 92 10.07 -8.98 -19.38
CA LEU A 92 10.07 -10.06 -20.36
C LEU A 92 10.11 -9.53 -21.80
N GLU A 93 9.36 -8.47 -22.08
CA GLU A 93 9.41 -7.78 -23.38
C GLU A 93 10.79 -7.19 -23.65
N LYS A 94 11.37 -6.50 -22.67
CA LYS A 94 12.64 -5.80 -22.83
C LYS A 94 13.84 -6.75 -22.95
N GLU A 95 13.89 -7.79 -22.14
CA GLU A 95 15.07 -8.65 -22.01
C GLU A 95 15.02 -9.86 -22.93
N TYR A 96 13.81 -10.35 -23.26
CA TYR A 96 13.61 -11.58 -24.01
C TYR A 96 12.80 -11.42 -25.29
N GLY A 97 12.26 -10.21 -25.56
CA GLY A 97 11.42 -9.96 -26.74
C GLY A 97 10.09 -10.71 -26.71
N LEU A 98 9.64 -11.15 -25.53
CA LEU A 98 8.38 -11.86 -25.35
C LEU A 98 7.25 -10.85 -25.15
N GLU A 99 6.31 -10.81 -26.08
CA GLU A 99 5.11 -9.97 -25.96
C GLU A 99 4.30 -10.36 -24.71
N SER A 100 3.90 -9.36 -23.94
CA SER A 100 3.11 -9.55 -22.73
C SER A 100 1.85 -8.69 -22.75
N VAL A 101 0.78 -9.19 -22.14
CA VAL A 101 -0.44 -8.41 -21.92
C VAL A 101 -0.86 -8.55 -20.47
N PHE A 102 -1.12 -7.42 -19.81
CA PHE A 102 -1.71 -7.42 -18.48
C PHE A 102 -3.23 -7.45 -18.61
N LEU A 103 -3.85 -8.53 -18.12
CA LEU A 103 -5.30 -8.66 -18.08
C LEU A 103 -5.82 -8.08 -16.75
N ASP A 104 -6.30 -6.84 -16.83
CA ASP A 104 -6.85 -6.14 -15.67
C ASP A 104 -8.25 -6.66 -15.33
N TYR A 105 -8.41 -7.18 -14.10
CA TYR A 105 -9.67 -7.73 -13.58
C TYR A 105 -9.78 -7.41 -12.09
N PRO A 106 -10.17 -6.18 -11.74
CA PRO A 106 -10.18 -5.72 -10.36
C PRO A 106 -11.25 -6.46 -9.55
N SER A 107 -10.88 -6.91 -8.35
CA SER A 107 -11.78 -7.60 -7.42
C SER A 107 -12.83 -6.68 -6.80
N GLY A 108 -12.54 -5.38 -6.70
CA GLY A 108 -13.34 -4.42 -5.93
C GLY A 108 -13.25 -4.62 -4.41
N LEU A 109 -12.25 -5.37 -3.95
CA LEU A 109 -11.94 -5.64 -2.54
C LEU A 109 -10.77 -4.78 -2.07
#